data_AF-A0A955PXV0-F1
#
_entry.id   AF-A0A955PXV0-F1
#
_cell.length_a   1.000
_cell.length_b   1.000
_cell.length_c   1.000
_cell.angle_alpha   90.00
_cell.angle_beta   90.00
_cell.angle_gamma   90.00
#
_symmetry.space_group_name_H-M   'P 1'
#
loop_
_entity.id
_entity.type
_entity.pdbx_description
1 polymer ?
#
loop_
_entity_poly.entity_id
_entity_poly.type
_entity_poly.pdbx_seq_one_letter_code
_entity_poly.pdbx_strand_id
1 'polypeptide(L)'
;NFCPEGIVKSMLFVLATTSWVTGLLINLNPLLRFDGYYVLSDWLGVPNLQSRAFGFGRWKLREWLFAWGDAPPEQMPPQRQSVLIAYAWAVWVYRAVVFVGIAVLVYYFFFKVLGVILFLVEIGWFLAWPVYEELQVWWTRRAAVTRSWRGRGIGIALTGCLLMSVMPLDTTVEIPAILEAPERTTLFPPAPAMVVEVLVEEGERVEPG
;
A
#
# COMPACT_ATOMS: atom_id res chain seq x y z
N ASN A 1 -10.32 -22.88 -43.87
CA ASN A 1 -10.65 -21.47 -43.58
C ASN A 1 -11.68 -21.40 -42.48
N PHE A 2 -11.24 -21.26 -41.22
CA PHE A 2 -12.12 -21.28 -40.03
C PHE A 2 -12.97 -20.00 -39.83
N CYS A 3 -12.70 -18.93 -40.59
CA CYS A 3 -13.47 -17.68 -40.56
C CYS A 3 -13.35 -16.97 -41.93
N PRO A 4 -14.42 -16.34 -42.45
CA PRO A 4 -14.34 -15.49 -43.64
C PRO A 4 -13.39 -14.30 -43.44
N GLU A 5 -12.84 -13.79 -44.53
CA GLU A 5 -11.92 -12.64 -44.50
C GLU A 5 -12.65 -11.35 -44.11
N GLY A 6 -12.01 -10.52 -43.28
CA GLY A 6 -12.59 -9.28 -42.77
C GLY A 6 -12.24 -9.00 -41.30
N ILE A 7 -12.94 -8.05 -40.70
CA ILE A 7 -12.69 -7.55 -39.33
C ILE A 7 -12.70 -8.68 -38.29
N VAL A 8 -13.62 -9.64 -38.42
CA VAL A 8 -13.77 -10.77 -37.49
C VAL A 8 -12.52 -11.67 -37.50
N LYS A 9 -11.95 -11.96 -38.67
CA LYS A 9 -10.72 -12.77 -38.79
C LYS A 9 -9.53 -12.06 -38.12
N SER A 10 -9.42 -10.73 -38.28
CA SER A 10 -8.38 -9.94 -37.62
C SER A 10 -8.55 -9.90 -36.09
N MET A 11 -9.78 -9.71 -35.60
CA MET A 11 -10.07 -9.76 -34.16
C MET A 11 -9.73 -11.13 -33.57
N LEU A 12 -10.13 -12.22 -34.25
CA LEU A 12 -9.80 -13.58 -33.83
C LEU A 12 -8.29 -13.85 -33.85
N PHE A 13 -7.57 -13.35 -34.85
CA PHE A 13 -6.12 -13.49 -34.91
C PHE A 13 -5.41 -12.76 -33.76
N VAL A 14 -5.82 -11.53 -33.45
CA VAL A 14 -5.28 -10.77 -32.31
C VAL A 14 -5.63 -11.47 -31.00
N LEU A 15 -6.89 -11.85 -30.80
CA LEU A 15 -7.32 -12.56 -29.60
C LEU A 15 -6.57 -13.87 -29.40
N ALA A 16 -6.45 -14.69 -30.45
CA ALA A 16 -5.71 -15.94 -30.39
C ALA A 16 -4.25 -15.67 -30.00
N THR A 17 -3.57 -14.80 -30.76
CA THR A 17 -2.15 -14.47 -30.55
C THR A 17 -1.90 -13.94 -29.15
N THR A 18 -2.68 -12.95 -28.70
CA THR A 18 -2.54 -12.38 -27.37
C THR A 18 -2.87 -13.39 -26.28
N SER A 19 -3.91 -14.21 -26.44
CA SER A 19 -4.33 -15.15 -25.40
C SER A 19 -3.31 -16.27 -25.18
N TRP A 20 -2.81 -16.90 -26.25
CA TRP A 20 -1.85 -17.99 -26.09
C TRP A 20 -0.50 -17.49 -25.61
N VAL A 21 -0.02 -16.34 -26.13
CA VAL A 21 1.24 -15.72 -25.69
C VAL A 21 1.15 -15.31 -24.22
N THR A 22 0.07 -14.63 -23.83
CA THR A 22 -0.12 -14.19 -22.44
C THR A 22 -0.25 -15.39 -21.49
N GLY A 23 -1.03 -16.41 -21.89
CA GLY A 23 -1.18 -17.64 -21.11
C GLY A 23 0.16 -18.38 -20.91
N LEU A 24 1.00 -18.42 -21.95
CA LEU A 24 2.33 -19.01 -21.89
C LEU A 24 3.27 -18.20 -20.99
N LEU A 25 3.30 -16.87 -21.12
CA LEU A 25 4.12 -15.99 -20.28
C LEU A 25 3.74 -16.09 -18.80
N ILE A 26 2.44 -16.17 -18.49
CA ILE A 26 1.97 -16.33 -17.11
C ILE A 26 2.38 -17.70 -16.56
N ASN A 27 2.19 -18.79 -17.31
CA ASN A 27 2.53 -20.14 -16.85
C ASN A 27 4.04 -20.34 -16.67
N LEU A 28 4.86 -19.71 -17.51
CA LEU A 28 6.32 -19.77 -17.40
C LEU A 28 6.90 -18.85 -16.32
N ASN A 29 6.07 -18.04 -15.65
CA ASN A 29 6.54 -17.19 -14.56
C ASN A 29 6.95 -18.04 -13.34
N PRO A 30 8.24 -18.05 -12.95
CA PRO A 30 8.73 -18.91 -11.86
C PRO A 30 8.40 -18.37 -10.46
N LEU A 31 7.88 -17.14 -10.34
CA LEU A 31 7.60 -16.50 -9.07
C LEU A 31 6.24 -16.93 -8.48
N LEU A 32 5.36 -17.48 -9.32
CA LEU A 32 4.11 -18.12 -8.91
C LEU A 32 4.24 -19.63 -9.10
N ARG A 33 3.46 -20.42 -8.34
CA ARG A 33 3.48 -21.89 -8.44
C ARG A 33 2.72 -22.40 -9.68
N PHE A 34 3.17 -21.95 -10.85
CA PHE A 34 2.79 -22.49 -12.16
C PHE A 34 3.91 -23.35 -12.71
N ASP A 35 3.83 -23.77 -13.97
CA ASP A 35 4.80 -24.67 -14.59
C ASP A 35 6.23 -24.13 -14.54
N GLY A 36 6.43 -22.81 -14.69
CA GLY A 36 7.73 -22.16 -14.58
C GLY A 36 8.40 -22.34 -13.21
N TYR A 37 7.63 -22.44 -12.13
CA TYR A 37 8.18 -22.73 -10.79
C TYR A 37 8.79 -24.13 -10.72
N TYR A 38 8.11 -25.13 -11.28
CA TYR A 38 8.61 -26.50 -11.28
C TYR A 38 9.85 -26.64 -12.18
N VAL A 39 9.85 -25.98 -13.34
CA VAL A 39 11.05 -25.91 -14.19
C VAL A 39 12.23 -25.29 -13.45
N LEU A 40 12.02 -24.18 -12.72
CA LEU A 40 13.07 -23.56 -11.93
C LEU A 40 13.52 -24.45 -10.76
N SER A 41 12.57 -25.10 -10.08
CA SER A 41 12.83 -26.04 -8.97
C SER A 41 13.71 -27.20 -9.42
N ASP A 42 13.41 -27.79 -10.57
CA ASP A 42 14.18 -28.91 -11.15
C ASP A 42 15.54 -28.44 -11.64
N TRP A 43 15.62 -27.27 -12.30
CA TRP A 43 16.89 -26.70 -12.75
C TRP A 43 17.85 -26.39 -11.59
N LEU A 44 17.33 -25.88 -10.47
CA LEU A 44 18.12 -25.65 -9.25
C LEU A 44 18.37 -26.93 -8.44
N GLY A 45 17.66 -28.02 -8.73
CA GLY A 45 17.72 -29.27 -7.97
C GLY A 45 17.25 -29.11 -6.52
N VAL A 46 16.37 -28.16 -6.23
CA VAL A 46 15.88 -27.86 -4.88
C VAL A 46 14.41 -28.26 -4.77
N PRO A 47 14.09 -29.44 -4.20
CA PRO A 47 12.71 -29.81 -3.96
C PRO A 47 12.05 -28.81 -3.00
N ASN A 48 10.77 -28.52 -3.21
CA ASN A 48 10.00 -27.55 -2.43
C ASN A 48 10.69 -26.17 -2.35
N LEU A 49 11.26 -25.71 -3.47
CA LEU A 49 12.01 -24.46 -3.61
C LEU A 49 11.39 -23.29 -2.85
N GLN A 50 10.10 -23.00 -3.06
CA GLN A 50 9.46 -21.84 -2.41
C GLN A 50 9.43 -21.94 -0.88
N SER A 51 9.11 -23.12 -0.34
CA SER A 51 9.04 -23.32 1.11
C SER A 51 10.41 -23.07 1.76
N ARG A 52 11.45 -23.69 1.19
CA ARG A 52 12.83 -23.55 1.67
C ARG A 52 13.32 -22.11 1.50
N ALA A 53 13.07 -21.52 0.35
CA ALA A 53 13.38 -20.12 0.07
C ALA A 53 12.75 -19.18 1.10
N PHE A 54 11.45 -19.32 1.38
CA PHE A 54 10.77 -18.48 2.37
C PHE A 54 11.33 -18.66 3.79
N GLY A 55 11.78 -19.86 4.15
CA GLY A 55 12.53 -20.09 5.39
C GLY A 55 13.81 -19.26 5.44
N PHE A 56 14.64 -19.34 4.39
CA PHE A 56 15.87 -18.54 4.27
C PHE A 56 15.62 -17.04 4.21
N GLY A 57 14.59 -16.60 3.48
CA GLY A 57 14.20 -15.19 3.39
C GLY A 57 13.78 -14.61 4.75
N ARG A 58 12.99 -15.35 5.53
CA ARG A 58 12.57 -14.95 6.89
C ARG A 58 13.76 -14.93 7.85
N TRP A 59 14.63 -15.94 7.79
CA TRP A 59 15.87 -15.96 8.56
C TRP A 59 16.75 -14.74 8.25
N LYS A 60 16.98 -14.45 6.95
CA LYS A 60 17.81 -13.30 6.56
C LYS A 60 17.19 -11.97 6.98
N LEU A 61 15.87 -11.84 6.91
CA LEU A 61 15.14 -10.68 7.39
C LEU A 61 15.34 -10.47 8.89
N ARG A 62 15.21 -11.52 9.71
CA ARG A 62 15.47 -11.48 11.15
C ARG A 62 16.91 -11.11 11.46
N GLU A 63 17.86 -11.71 10.74
CA GLU A 63 19.28 -11.42 10.93
C GLU A 63 19.63 -9.97 10.55
N TRP A 64 18.99 -9.43 9.52
CA TRP A 64 19.15 -8.04 9.13
C TRP A 64 18.57 -7.08 10.18
N LEU A 65 17.33 -7.33 10.62
CA LEU A 65 16.62 -6.48 11.58
C LEU A 65 17.24 -6.52 12.98
N PHE A 66 17.58 -7.72 13.48
CA PHE A 66 17.93 -7.90 14.90
C PHE A 66 19.35 -8.40 15.16
N ALA A 67 20.05 -8.91 14.14
CA ALA A 67 21.36 -9.57 14.27
C ALA A 67 21.36 -10.65 15.36
N TRP A 68 20.46 -11.63 15.25
CA TRP A 68 20.32 -12.70 16.24
C TRP A 68 21.52 -13.66 16.24
N GLY A 69 22.25 -13.77 15.13
CA GLY A 69 23.31 -14.77 14.97
C GLY A 69 22.76 -16.19 14.93
N ASP A 70 21.49 -16.36 14.56
CA ASP A 70 20.84 -17.67 14.47
C ASP A 70 21.46 -18.48 13.33
N ALA A 71 21.62 -19.79 13.55
CA ALA A 71 22.05 -20.70 12.51
C ALA A 71 21.05 -20.68 11.32
N PRO A 72 21.55 -20.84 10.07
CA PRO A 72 20.68 -20.91 8.91
C PRO A 72 19.67 -22.07 9.06
N PRO A 73 18.46 -21.95 8.49
CA PRO A 73 17.43 -22.99 8.59
C PRO A 73 17.90 -24.36 8.11
N GLU A 74 18.83 -24.37 7.16
CA GLU A 74 19.42 -25.57 6.62
C GLU A 74 20.89 -25.37 6.26
N GLN A 75 21.70 -26.43 6.43
CA GLN A 75 23.10 -26.44 6.07
C GLN A 75 23.24 -26.51 4.53
N MET A 76 23.59 -25.38 3.93
CA MET A 76 23.79 -25.26 2.49
C MET A 76 24.99 -24.36 2.21
N PRO A 77 25.63 -24.50 1.04
CA PRO A 77 26.66 -23.57 0.60
C PRO A 77 26.11 -22.12 0.58
N PRO A 78 26.91 -21.12 0.98
CA PRO A 78 26.44 -19.72 1.11
C PRO A 78 25.93 -19.14 -0.21
N GLN A 79 26.46 -19.61 -1.35
CA GLN A 79 25.98 -19.24 -2.69
C GLN A 79 24.53 -19.68 -2.92
N ARG A 80 24.20 -20.94 -2.60
CA ARG A 80 22.82 -21.47 -2.74
C ARG A 80 21.86 -20.79 -1.78
N GLN A 81 22.30 -20.51 -0.56
CA GLN A 81 21.50 -19.73 0.40
C GLN A 81 21.15 -18.35 -0.16
N SER A 82 22.13 -17.66 -0.77
CA SER A 82 21.91 -16.34 -1.37
C SER A 82 20.90 -16.39 -2.52
N VAL A 83 20.95 -17.42 -3.38
CA VAL A 83 19.96 -17.64 -4.44
C VAL A 83 18.55 -17.86 -3.87
N LEU A 84 18.42 -18.69 -2.84
CA LEU A 84 17.15 -18.95 -2.15
C LEU A 84 16.58 -17.69 -1.49
N ILE A 85 17.43 -16.87 -0.86
CA ILE A 85 17.03 -15.59 -0.26
C ILE A 85 16.55 -14.62 -1.34
N ALA A 86 17.33 -14.45 -2.41
CA ALA A 86 16.98 -13.57 -3.53
C ALA A 86 15.66 -14.01 -4.17
N TYR A 87 15.48 -15.31 -4.41
CA TYR A 87 14.24 -15.87 -4.92
C TYR A 87 13.05 -15.61 -3.99
N ALA A 88 13.22 -15.83 -2.67
CA ALA A 88 12.15 -15.57 -1.70
C ALA A 88 11.68 -14.11 -1.74
N TRP A 89 12.62 -13.16 -1.73
CA TRP A 89 12.30 -11.73 -1.77
C TRP A 89 11.69 -11.33 -3.11
N ALA A 90 12.19 -11.86 -4.23
CA ALA A 90 11.59 -11.65 -5.54
C ALA A 90 10.13 -12.13 -5.57
N VAL A 91 9.84 -13.31 -5.03
CA VAL A 91 8.47 -13.83 -4.93
C VAL A 91 7.59 -12.95 -4.03
N TRP A 92 8.09 -12.49 -2.88
CA TRP A 92 7.31 -11.63 -1.98
C TRP A 92 6.98 -10.29 -2.62
N VAL A 93 7.97 -9.62 -3.22
CA VAL A 93 7.79 -8.34 -3.92
C VAL A 93 6.85 -8.53 -5.11
N TYR A 94 7.05 -9.56 -5.93
CA TYR A 94 6.20 -9.85 -7.07
C TYR A 94 4.75 -10.09 -6.64
N ARG A 95 4.52 -10.90 -5.60
CA ARG A 95 3.18 -11.13 -5.05
C ARG A 95 2.55 -9.82 -4.58
N ALA A 96 3.26 -9.02 -3.80
CA ALA A 96 2.74 -7.74 -3.32
C ALA A 96 2.36 -6.80 -4.49
N VAL A 97 3.20 -6.69 -5.52
CA VAL A 97 2.90 -5.87 -6.70
C VAL A 97 1.67 -6.38 -7.45
N VAL A 98 1.57 -7.69 -7.66
CA VAL A 98 0.44 -8.28 -8.39
C VAL A 98 -0.87 -8.13 -7.62
N PHE A 99 -0.90 -8.45 -6.33
CA PHE A 99 -2.13 -8.38 -5.54
C PHE A 99 -2.58 -6.93 -5.34
N VAL A 100 -1.67 -6.00 -4.98
CA VAL A 100 -1.99 -4.58 -4.90
C VAL A 100 -2.45 -4.06 -6.26
N GLY A 101 -1.79 -4.45 -7.35
CA GLY A 101 -2.17 -4.09 -8.71
C GLY A 101 -3.60 -4.54 -9.05
N ILE A 102 -3.97 -5.78 -8.70
CA ILE A 102 -5.32 -6.29 -8.88
C ILE A 102 -6.31 -5.52 -8.00
N ALA A 103 -5.99 -5.26 -6.72
CA ALA A 103 -6.85 -4.49 -5.82
C ALA A 103 -7.12 -3.07 -6.33
N VAL A 104 -6.08 -2.40 -6.80
CA VAL A 104 -6.16 -1.07 -7.42
C VAL A 104 -6.99 -1.11 -8.71
N LEU A 105 -6.76 -2.10 -9.57
CA LEU A 105 -7.54 -2.28 -10.80
C LEU A 105 -9.03 -2.47 -10.47
N VAL A 106 -9.35 -3.33 -9.50
CA VAL A 106 -10.74 -3.57 -9.08
C VAL A 106 -11.36 -2.31 -8.47
N TYR A 107 -10.60 -1.54 -7.69
CA TYR A 107 -11.06 -0.28 -7.12
C TYR A 107 -11.46 0.75 -8.19
N TYR A 108 -10.69 0.85 -9.29
CA TYR A 108 -10.92 1.83 -10.35
C TYR A 108 -11.88 1.34 -11.45
N PHE A 109 -11.87 0.06 -11.82
CA PHE A 109 -12.63 -0.47 -12.96
C PHE A 109 -13.98 -1.11 -12.57
N PHE A 110 -14.18 -1.48 -11.31
CA PHE A 110 -15.45 -2.04 -10.82
C PHE A 110 -16.08 -1.09 -9.78
N PHE A 111 -16.52 -1.62 -8.63
CA PHE A 111 -17.09 -0.82 -7.55
C PHE A 111 -16.12 -0.75 -6.37
N LYS A 112 -15.90 0.48 -5.87
CA LYS A 112 -14.86 0.82 -4.88
C LYS A 112 -14.86 -0.08 -3.65
N VAL A 113 -16.04 -0.47 -3.16
CA VAL A 113 -16.19 -1.33 -1.97
C VAL A 113 -15.49 -2.68 -2.16
N LEU A 114 -15.58 -3.30 -3.34
CA LEU A 114 -14.89 -4.56 -3.61
C LEU A 114 -13.37 -4.40 -3.57
N GLY A 115 -12.86 -3.31 -4.15
CA GLY A 115 -11.43 -2.98 -4.11
C GLY A 115 -10.94 -2.79 -2.68
N VAL A 116 -11.70 -2.08 -1.84
CA VAL A 116 -11.38 -1.91 -0.41
C VAL A 116 -11.41 -3.24 0.33
N ILE A 117 -12.42 -4.09 0.12
CA ILE A 117 -12.48 -5.42 0.74
C ILE A 117 -11.28 -6.27 0.33
N LEU A 118 -10.94 -6.30 -0.97
CA LEU A 118 -9.81 -7.06 -1.48
C LEU A 118 -8.50 -6.56 -0.87
N PHE A 119 -8.33 -5.24 -0.76
CA PHE A 119 -7.17 -4.63 -0.12
C PHE A 119 -7.05 -4.98 1.37
N LEU A 120 -8.16 -5.00 2.11
CA LEU A 120 -8.17 -5.41 3.52
C LEU A 120 -7.80 -6.89 3.70
N VAL A 121 -8.35 -7.77 2.86
CA VAL A 121 -8.01 -9.20 2.85
C VAL A 121 -6.53 -9.38 2.51
N GLU A 122 -6.04 -8.64 1.52
CA GLU A 122 -4.64 -8.68 1.10
C GLU A 122 -3.71 -8.24 2.24
N ILE A 123 -3.98 -7.10 2.89
CA ILE A 123 -3.22 -6.65 4.07
C ILE A 123 -3.27 -7.70 5.18
N GLY A 124 -4.45 -8.24 5.48
CA GLY A 124 -4.63 -9.26 6.50
C GLY A 124 -3.75 -10.49 6.26
N TRP A 125 -3.78 -11.01 5.03
CA TRP A 125 -3.06 -12.22 4.66
C TRP A 125 -1.55 -11.99 4.43
N PHE A 126 -1.16 -10.90 3.76
CA PHE A 126 0.23 -10.64 3.39
C PHE A 126 1.04 -9.95 4.49
N LEU A 127 0.42 -9.09 5.28
CA LEU A 127 1.11 -8.31 6.28
C LEU A 127 0.75 -8.79 7.70
N ALA A 128 -0.53 -8.80 8.04
CA ALA A 128 -0.94 -9.08 9.42
C ALA A 128 -0.59 -10.51 9.84
N TRP A 129 -0.84 -11.51 9.01
CA TRP A 129 -0.55 -12.91 9.34
C TRP A 129 0.95 -13.19 9.52
N PRO A 130 1.85 -12.83 8.58
CA PRO A 130 3.28 -13.05 8.77
C PRO A 130 3.85 -12.25 9.94
N VAL A 131 3.37 -11.03 10.15
CA VAL A 131 3.78 -10.21 11.30
C VAL A 131 3.32 -10.85 12.61
N TYR A 132 2.11 -11.39 12.68
CA TYR A 132 1.61 -12.09 13.86
C TYR A 132 2.45 -13.33 14.19
N GLU A 133 2.73 -14.19 13.21
CA GLU A 133 3.61 -15.35 13.40
C GLU A 133 5.00 -14.93 13.90
N GLU A 134 5.54 -13.85 13.35
CA GLU A 134 6.86 -13.34 13.71
C GLU A 134 6.87 -12.70 15.12
N LEU A 135 5.84 -11.95 15.48
CA LEU A 135 5.65 -11.38 16.81
C LEU A 135 5.53 -12.46 17.89
N GLN A 136 4.87 -13.58 17.60
CA GLN A 136 4.83 -14.72 18.53
C GLN A 136 6.23 -15.31 18.79
N VAL A 137 7.06 -15.42 17.74
CA VAL A 137 8.45 -15.86 17.86
C VAL A 137 9.25 -14.88 18.72
N TRP A 138 9.07 -13.57 18.52
CA TRP A 138 9.77 -12.54 19.29
C TRP A 138 9.33 -12.53 20.75
N TRP A 139 8.03 -12.70 21.01
CA TRP A 139 7.50 -12.77 22.36
C TRP A 139 8.09 -13.96 23.13
N THR A 140 8.17 -15.12 22.47
CA THR A 140 8.80 -16.32 23.04
C THR A 140 10.29 -16.11 23.30
N ARG A 141 10.99 -15.38 22.41
CA ARG A 141 12.43 -15.08 22.51
C ARG A 141 12.75 -13.69 23.05
N ARG A 142 11.83 -13.05 23.80
CA ARG A 142 11.95 -11.63 24.21
C ARG A 142 13.23 -11.28 24.97
N ALA A 143 13.77 -12.24 25.73
CA ALA A 143 15.03 -12.08 26.47
C ALA A 143 16.25 -11.95 25.55
N ALA A 144 16.23 -12.61 24.37
CA ALA A 144 17.27 -12.48 23.36
C ALA A 144 17.11 -11.18 22.55
N VAL A 145 15.86 -10.83 22.20
CA VAL A 145 15.53 -9.61 21.42
C VAL A 145 15.92 -8.34 22.18
N THR A 146 15.65 -8.27 23.49
CA THR A 146 16.00 -7.11 24.33
C THR A 146 17.49 -7.02 24.68
N ARG A 147 18.28 -8.06 24.41
CA ARG A 147 19.73 -8.07 24.66
C ARG A 147 20.52 -7.56 23.46
N SER A 148 19.99 -7.66 22.24
CA SER A 148 20.65 -7.10 21.05
C SER A 148 20.45 -5.59 20.96
N TRP A 149 21.49 -4.86 20.56
CA TRP A 149 21.45 -3.41 20.43
C TRP A 149 20.43 -2.95 19.37
N ARG A 150 20.29 -3.73 18.28
CA ARG A 150 19.31 -3.47 17.21
C ARG A 150 17.88 -3.72 17.68
N GLY A 151 17.64 -4.77 18.46
CA GLY A 151 16.32 -5.04 19.04
C GLY A 151 15.85 -3.94 19.98
N ARG A 152 16.76 -3.37 20.78
CA ARG A 152 16.48 -2.16 21.57
C ARG A 152 16.20 -0.94 20.67
N GLY A 153 17.02 -0.73 19.64
CA GLY A 153 16.82 0.37 18.68
C GLY A 153 15.45 0.32 18.00
N ILE A 154 15.02 -0.86 17.54
CA ILE A 154 13.70 -1.08 16.94
C ILE A 154 12.59 -0.87 17.99
N GLY A 155 12.76 -1.38 19.21
CA GLY A 155 11.80 -1.16 20.30
C GLY A 155 11.61 0.32 20.65
N ILE A 156 12.71 1.08 20.73
CA ILE A 156 12.70 2.53 20.94
C ILE A 156 12.04 3.23 19.75
N ALA A 157 12.39 2.87 18.51
CA ALA A 157 11.79 3.47 17.32
C ALA A 157 10.29 3.22 17.24
N LEU A 158 9.82 2.00 17.52
CA LEU A 158 8.39 1.67 17.55
C LEU A 158 7.65 2.45 18.63
N THR A 159 8.26 2.55 19.83
CA THR A 159 7.70 3.34 20.93
C THR A 159 7.68 4.83 20.59
N GLY A 160 8.73 5.33 19.95
CA GLY A 160 8.82 6.71 19.45
C GLY A 160 7.74 7.01 18.42
N CYS A 161 7.55 6.15 17.41
CA CYS A 161 6.48 6.29 16.43
C CYS A 161 5.09 6.26 17.10
N LEU A 162 4.88 5.36 18.07
CA LEU A 162 3.62 5.30 18.81
C LEU A 162 3.37 6.60 19.59
N LEU A 163 4.39 7.11 20.28
CA LEU A 163 4.31 8.39 21.00
C LEU A 163 4.05 9.55 20.04
N MET A 164 4.68 9.58 18.87
CA MET A 164 4.41 10.58 17.84
C MET A 164 2.98 10.49 17.27
N SER A 165 2.41 9.28 17.13
CA SER A 165 1.01 9.12 16.69
C SER A 165 -0.01 9.57 17.73
N VAL A 166 0.33 9.51 19.02
CA VAL A 166 -0.54 9.98 20.12
C VAL A 166 -0.34 11.48 20.38
N MET A 167 0.79 12.04 19.98
CA MET A 167 1.03 13.47 20.08
C MET A 167 0.05 14.21 19.16
N PRO A 168 -0.78 15.13 19.69
CA PRO A 168 -1.66 15.92 18.86
C PRO A 168 -0.79 16.75 17.91
N LEU A 169 -0.78 16.40 16.63
CA LEU A 169 -0.30 17.32 15.61
C LEU A 169 -1.33 18.43 15.53
N ASP A 170 -1.00 19.59 16.09
CA ASP A 170 -1.81 20.80 15.96
C ASP A 170 -1.96 21.12 14.47
N THR A 171 -3.08 20.66 13.91
CA THR A 171 -3.42 20.90 12.51
C THR A 171 -4.25 22.17 12.46
N THR A 172 -3.63 23.30 12.83
CA THR A 172 -4.30 24.60 12.69
C THR A 172 -4.25 24.99 11.23
N VAL A 173 -5.43 25.14 10.62
CA VAL A 173 -5.55 25.63 9.24
C VAL A 173 -5.93 27.10 9.32
N GLU A 174 -4.99 27.98 8.98
CA GLU A 174 -5.26 29.41 8.83
C GLU A 174 -5.98 29.64 7.49
N ILE A 175 -7.22 30.12 7.57
CA ILE A 175 -8.03 30.44 6.39
C ILE A 175 -8.28 31.95 6.41
N PRO A 176 -8.00 32.69 5.32
CA PRO A 176 -8.35 34.09 5.24
C PRO A 176 -9.87 34.25 5.31
N ALA A 177 -10.35 34.93 6.35
CA ALA A 177 -11.77 35.22 6.56
C ALA A 177 -12.01 36.72 6.51
N ILE A 178 -13.12 37.13 5.89
CA ILE A 178 -13.59 38.51 5.88
C ILE A 178 -14.83 38.57 6.76
N LEU A 179 -14.85 39.51 7.70
CA LEU A 179 -16.02 39.80 8.52
C LEU A 179 -16.97 40.70 7.73
N GLU A 180 -18.15 40.18 7.41
CA GLU A 180 -19.22 40.93 6.75
C GLU A 180 -20.41 41.08 7.71
N ALA A 181 -21.04 42.25 7.68
CA ALA A 181 -22.24 42.50 8.48
C ALA A 181 -23.40 41.64 7.94
N PRO A 182 -24.19 40.98 8.81
CA PRO A 182 -25.26 40.08 8.38
C PRO A 182 -26.36 40.78 7.58
N GLU A 183 -26.58 42.07 7.82
CA GLU A 183 -27.55 42.89 7.10
C GLU A 183 -26.92 44.23 6.73
N ARG A 184 -26.82 44.50 5.43
CA ARG A 184 -26.41 45.80 4.89
C ARG A 184 -27.50 46.29 3.96
N THR A 185 -28.24 47.31 4.40
CA THR A 185 -29.23 47.97 3.56
C THR A 185 -28.69 49.32 3.11
N THR A 186 -28.53 49.48 1.80
CA THR A 186 -28.29 50.79 1.18
C THR A 186 -29.63 51.48 0.96
N LEU A 187 -29.86 52.60 1.63
CA LEU A 187 -31.06 53.40 1.46
C LEU A 187 -30.88 54.31 0.23
N PHE A 188 -31.88 54.33 -0.65
CA PHE A 188 -31.93 55.21 -1.80
C PHE A 188 -33.16 56.11 -1.72
N PRO A 189 -33.07 57.36 -2.21
CA PRO A 189 -34.25 58.21 -2.31
C PRO A 189 -35.24 57.58 -3.32
N PRO A 190 -36.54 57.52 -3.01
CA PRO A 190 -37.54 56.90 -3.88
C PRO A 190 -37.81 57.70 -5.18
N ALA A 191 -37.33 58.95 -5.26
CA ALA A 191 -37.50 59.84 -6.40
C ALA A 191 -36.30 60.80 -6.53
N PRO A 192 -36.12 61.47 -7.70
CA PRO A 192 -35.10 62.50 -7.87
C PRO A 192 -35.30 63.65 -6.87
N ALA A 193 -34.31 63.87 -6.01
CA ALA A 193 -34.33 64.90 -4.97
C ALA A 193 -32.93 65.46 -4.74
N MET A 194 -32.86 66.65 -4.15
CA MET A 194 -31.61 67.27 -3.69
C MET A 194 -31.50 67.08 -2.18
N VAL A 195 -30.36 66.58 -1.68
CA VAL A 195 -30.10 66.47 -0.24
C VAL A 195 -29.92 67.88 0.31
N VAL A 196 -30.81 68.28 1.22
CA VAL A 196 -30.76 69.61 1.87
C VAL A 196 -29.99 69.53 3.18
N GLU A 197 -30.15 68.44 3.93
CA GLU A 197 -29.55 68.25 5.24
C GLU A 197 -29.42 66.75 5.55
N VAL A 198 -28.39 66.37 6.31
CA VAL A 198 -28.16 65.01 6.80
C VAL A 198 -28.27 65.05 8.32
N LEU A 199 -29.26 64.34 8.88
CA LEU A 199 -29.63 64.42 10.29
C LEU A 199 -28.86 63.44 11.19
N VAL A 200 -27.96 62.64 10.62
CA VAL A 200 -27.21 61.60 11.34
C VAL A 200 -25.73 61.68 11.00
N GLU A 201 -24.89 61.39 11.99
CA GLU A 201 -23.45 61.32 11.82
C GLU A 201 -22.97 59.92 11.43
N GLU A 202 -21.80 59.84 10.80
CA GLU A 202 -21.22 58.55 10.39
C GLU A 202 -20.91 57.68 11.64
N GLY A 203 -21.47 56.47 11.68
CA GLY A 203 -21.33 55.55 12.82
C GLY A 203 -22.40 55.72 13.91
N GLU A 204 -23.35 56.64 13.73
CA GLU A 204 -24.46 56.83 14.66
C GLU A 204 -25.45 55.64 14.59
N ARG A 205 -25.88 55.16 15.77
CA ARG A 205 -26.86 54.07 15.86
C ARG A 205 -28.26 54.65 15.74
N VAL A 206 -28.95 54.25 14.68
CA VAL A 206 -30.34 54.66 14.42
C VAL A 206 -31.32 53.52 14.71
N GLU A 207 -32.52 53.87 15.16
CA GLU A 207 -33.64 52.94 15.27
C GLU A 207 -34.46 52.93 13.96
N PRO A 208 -35.15 51.83 13.61
CA PRO A 208 -36.02 51.80 12.45
C PRO A 208 -37.13 52.85 12.60
N GLY A 209 -37.22 53.74 11.62
CA GLY A 209 -38.23 54.78 11.51
C GLY A 209 -39.53 54.33 10.84
#